data_AF-A0A7C2ZHW8-F1
#
_entry.id   AF-A0A7C2ZHW8-F1
#
_cell.length_a   1.000
_cell.length_b   1.000
_cell.length_c   1.000
_cell.angle_alpha   90.00
_cell.angle_beta   90.00
_cell.angle_gamma   90.00
#
_symmetry.space_group_name_H-M   'P 1'
#
loop_
_entity.id
_entity.type
_entity.pdbx_description
1 polymer ?
#
loop_
_entity_poly.entity_id
_entity_poly.type
_entity_poly.pdbx_seq_one_letter_code
_entity_poly.pdbx_strand_id
1 'polypeptide(L)'
;MIGKVFRIFREKGGILKTLDLWDWYEGLDTKDQKRVKYFFSLKSIKDMRFPFKAKHFDSGEVQNPGYTKATFLGTLAQTALLDEKYEDAEWLYLRALDFAQSPYEKHLILNDLLMLSQKLKDFEKMEKYASMDLSLFDEYKEDLKERNAGNLPQINSYEIMIYLLEKKGKRSEALDLLEKLHLEGVPHPFYEEVKKRLKG
;
A
#
# COMPACT_ATOMS: atom_id res chain seq x y z
N MET A 1 -21.84 -14.89 -49.26
CA MET A 1 -20.48 -14.45 -48.87
C MET A 1 -20.47 -14.11 -47.39
N ILE A 2 -20.24 -15.14 -46.59
CA ILE A 2 -20.07 -15.10 -45.14
C ILE A 2 -18.58 -14.83 -44.90
N GLY A 3 -18.23 -13.91 -43.99
CA GLY A 3 -16.85 -13.85 -43.45
C GLY A 3 -16.11 -12.52 -43.48
N LYS A 4 -16.78 -11.36 -43.56
CA LYS A 4 -16.14 -10.04 -43.32
C LYS A 4 -16.48 -9.43 -41.95
N VAL A 5 -16.70 -10.28 -40.96
CA VAL A 5 -16.72 -9.90 -39.54
C VAL A 5 -15.66 -10.73 -38.83
N PHE A 6 -14.40 -10.53 -39.21
CA PHE A 6 -13.31 -10.78 -38.28
C PHE A 6 -13.50 -9.75 -37.17
N ARG A 7 -14.31 -10.13 -36.17
CA ARG A 7 -14.16 -9.65 -34.80
C ARG A 7 -12.69 -9.85 -34.47
N ILE A 8 -11.90 -8.80 -34.69
CA ILE A 8 -10.64 -8.60 -33.98
C ILE A 8 -11.02 -8.86 -32.53
N PHE A 9 -10.56 -10.00 -32.00
CA PHE A 9 -10.62 -10.27 -30.58
C PHE A 9 -9.95 -9.05 -29.94
N ARG A 10 -10.75 -8.09 -29.45
CA ARG A 10 -10.28 -7.08 -28.50
C ARG A 10 -9.63 -7.89 -27.41
N GLU A 11 -8.31 -7.86 -27.30
CA GLU A 11 -7.62 -8.57 -26.25
C GLU A 11 -8.14 -8.03 -24.92
N LYS A 12 -9.08 -8.76 -24.31
CA LYS A 12 -9.55 -8.49 -22.97
C LYS A 12 -8.32 -8.60 -22.07
N GLY A 13 -7.98 -7.52 -21.36
CA GLY A 13 -6.97 -7.55 -20.32
C GLY A 13 -6.06 -6.33 -20.19
N GLY A 14 -5.88 -5.50 -21.22
CA GLY A 14 -5.27 -4.17 -21.06
C GLY A 14 -4.00 -4.13 -20.21
N ILE A 15 -3.95 -3.18 -19.27
CA ILE A 15 -2.89 -3.04 -18.25
C ILE A 15 -2.75 -4.27 -17.34
N LEU A 16 -3.81 -5.06 -17.11
CA LEU A 16 -3.70 -6.28 -16.31
C LEU A 16 -2.84 -7.32 -17.04
N LYS A 17 -2.94 -7.42 -18.37
CA LYS A 17 -2.03 -8.25 -19.16
C LYS A 17 -0.62 -7.68 -19.17
N THR A 18 -0.48 -6.37 -19.34
CA THR A 18 0.83 -5.69 -19.30
C THR A 18 1.55 -5.92 -17.96
N LEU A 19 0.82 -5.95 -16.86
CA LEU A 19 1.34 -6.17 -15.52
C LEU A 19 1.32 -7.65 -15.10
N ASP A 20 1.01 -8.59 -16.00
CA ASP A 20 0.94 -10.02 -15.66
C ASP A 20 0.02 -10.32 -14.45
N LEU A 21 -1.12 -9.64 -14.43
CA LEU A 21 -2.20 -9.76 -13.46
C LEU A 21 -3.46 -10.40 -14.06
N TRP A 22 -3.47 -10.69 -15.36
CA TRP A 22 -4.67 -11.18 -16.05
C TRP A 22 -5.13 -12.53 -15.51
N ASP A 23 -4.22 -13.49 -15.38
CA ASP A 23 -4.56 -14.83 -14.90
C ASP A 23 -4.95 -14.80 -13.42
N TRP A 24 -4.30 -13.96 -12.62
CA TRP A 24 -4.72 -13.69 -11.24
C TRP A 24 -6.16 -13.15 -11.19
N TYR A 25 -6.46 -12.15 -12.01
CA TYR A 25 -7.78 -11.53 -12.06
C TYR A 25 -8.87 -12.52 -12.51
N GLU A 26 -8.63 -13.31 -13.56
CA GLU A 26 -9.58 -14.32 -14.03
C GLU A 26 -9.78 -15.45 -13.00
N GLY A 27 -8.77 -15.72 -12.17
CA GLY A 27 -8.86 -16.68 -11.06
C GLY A 27 -9.64 -16.20 -9.84
N LEU A 28 -9.96 -14.90 -9.75
CA LEU A 28 -10.79 -14.36 -8.66
C LEU A 28 -12.25 -14.80 -8.79
N ASP A 29 -12.97 -14.82 -7.67
CA ASP A 29 -14.42 -15.01 -7.72
C ASP A 29 -15.11 -13.82 -8.41
N THR A 30 -16.38 -14.00 -8.77
CA THR A 30 -17.14 -12.96 -9.49
C THR A 30 -17.29 -11.66 -8.69
N LYS A 31 -17.30 -11.72 -7.35
CA LYS A 31 -17.42 -10.53 -6.49
C LYS A 31 -16.12 -9.72 -6.55
N ASP A 32 -14.99 -10.38 -6.43
CA ASP A 32 -13.67 -9.76 -6.42
C ASP A 32 -13.24 -9.28 -7.82
N GLN A 33 -13.62 -10.00 -8.88
CA GLN A 33 -13.50 -9.49 -10.26
C GLN A 33 -14.26 -8.17 -10.45
N LYS A 34 -15.51 -8.10 -9.95
CA LYS A 34 -16.31 -6.87 -10.01
C LYS A 34 -15.68 -5.74 -9.18
N ARG A 35 -15.10 -6.06 -8.01
CA ARG A 35 -14.37 -5.09 -7.18
C ARG A 35 -13.20 -4.48 -7.96
N VAL A 36 -12.29 -5.31 -8.48
CA VAL A 36 -11.13 -4.84 -9.26
C VAL A 36 -11.62 -4.02 -10.45
N LYS A 37 -12.59 -4.54 -11.20
CA LYS A 37 -13.16 -3.86 -12.37
C LYS A 37 -13.80 -2.52 -12.03
N TYR A 38 -14.47 -2.39 -10.88
CA TYR A 38 -15.12 -1.15 -10.47
C TYR A 38 -14.10 -0.02 -10.32
N PHE A 39 -13.06 -0.22 -9.51
CA PHE A 39 -12.01 0.78 -9.26
C PHE A 39 -11.07 0.99 -10.46
N PHE A 40 -11.01 -0.01 -11.33
CA PHE A 40 -10.35 0.05 -12.63
C PHE A 40 -11.13 0.85 -13.69
N SER A 41 -12.46 0.93 -13.59
CA SER A 41 -13.32 1.51 -14.63
C SER A 41 -13.66 2.99 -14.40
N LEU A 42 -12.73 3.88 -14.79
CA LEU A 42 -12.96 5.25 -15.32
C LEU A 42 -13.82 6.31 -14.62
N LYS A 43 -14.88 5.99 -13.89
CA LYS A 43 -15.70 6.99 -13.20
C LYS A 43 -15.01 7.53 -11.94
N SER A 44 -14.10 6.75 -11.35
CA SER A 44 -13.41 7.03 -10.09
C SER A 44 -11.97 7.56 -10.25
N ILE A 45 -11.39 7.52 -11.46
CA ILE A 45 -9.99 7.94 -11.73
C ILE A 45 -9.86 9.47 -11.95
N LYS A 46 -10.97 10.23 -11.93
CA LYS A 46 -10.97 11.65 -12.30
C LYS A 46 -10.11 12.56 -11.40
N ASP A 47 -9.84 12.16 -10.16
CA ASP A 47 -9.17 13.01 -9.17
C ASP A 47 -7.76 12.55 -8.75
N MET A 48 -7.24 11.46 -9.31
CA MET A 48 -5.85 11.06 -9.12
C MET A 48 -5.03 11.36 -10.37
N ARG A 49 -3.75 11.75 -10.20
CA ARG A 49 -2.76 11.83 -11.29
C ARG A 49 -2.44 10.43 -11.80
N PHE A 50 -3.43 9.72 -12.31
CA PHE A 50 -3.26 8.41 -12.92
C PHE A 50 -2.83 8.62 -14.37
N PRO A 51 -1.66 8.12 -14.79
CA PRO A 51 -1.12 8.40 -16.12
C PRO A 51 -1.91 7.69 -17.24
N PHE A 52 -2.80 6.75 -16.91
CA PHE A 52 -3.57 6.01 -17.92
C PHE A 52 -5.03 6.45 -18.00
N LYS A 53 -5.49 6.65 -19.24
CA LYS A 53 -6.89 6.89 -19.56
C LYS A 53 -7.60 5.56 -19.76
N ALA A 54 -8.91 5.58 -19.57
CA ALA A 54 -9.93 4.69 -20.12
C ALA A 54 -9.47 3.66 -21.15
N LYS A 55 -9.01 4.21 -22.27
CA LYS A 55 -8.70 3.52 -23.51
C LYS A 55 -7.49 2.59 -23.36
N HIS A 56 -6.53 2.94 -22.51
CA HIS A 56 -5.34 2.12 -22.24
C HIS A 56 -5.68 0.81 -21.51
N PHE A 57 -6.87 0.76 -20.89
CA PHE A 57 -7.38 -0.43 -20.20
C PHE A 57 -8.10 -1.40 -21.13
N ASP A 58 -8.61 -0.93 -22.26
CA ASP A 58 -9.35 -1.74 -23.24
C ASP A 58 -8.53 -2.09 -24.48
N SER A 59 -7.47 -1.33 -24.80
CA SER A 59 -6.71 -1.46 -26.05
C SER A 59 -5.45 -2.33 -25.95
N GLY A 60 -5.01 -2.73 -24.74
CA GLY A 60 -3.83 -3.61 -24.58
C GLY A 60 -2.46 -2.95 -24.80
N GLU A 61 -2.41 -1.82 -25.48
CA GLU A 61 -1.16 -1.11 -25.79
C GLU A 61 -0.76 -0.14 -24.68
N VAL A 62 -0.21 -0.66 -23.58
CA VAL A 62 0.48 0.13 -22.56
C VAL A 62 1.97 -0.16 -22.64
N GLN A 63 2.74 0.71 -23.29
CA GLN A 63 4.19 0.68 -23.23
C GLN A 63 4.67 1.37 -21.95
N ASN A 64 5.59 0.73 -21.22
CA ASN A 64 6.19 1.23 -19.98
C ASN A 64 5.14 1.70 -18.95
N PRO A 65 4.42 0.77 -18.30
CA PRO A 65 3.34 1.13 -17.39
C PRO A 65 3.83 2.00 -16.22
N GLY A 66 5.12 1.99 -15.87
CA GLY A 66 5.63 2.77 -14.73
C GLY A 66 5.07 2.33 -13.38
N TYR A 67 4.38 1.18 -13.36
CA TYR A 67 3.84 0.53 -12.17
C TYR A 67 4.34 -0.90 -12.10
N THR A 68 4.58 -1.36 -10.87
CA THR A 68 4.61 -2.77 -10.48
C THR A 68 3.18 -3.28 -10.21
N LYS A 69 3.01 -4.61 -10.10
CA LYS A 69 1.73 -5.23 -9.71
C LYS A 69 1.19 -4.62 -8.41
N ALA A 70 2.07 -4.47 -7.43
CA ALA A 70 1.78 -3.95 -6.10
C ALA A 70 1.34 -2.47 -6.15
N THR A 71 2.12 -1.60 -6.81
CA THR A 71 1.80 -0.17 -6.92
C THR A 71 0.51 0.09 -7.73
N PHE A 72 0.22 -0.73 -8.74
CA PHE A 72 -1.05 -0.66 -9.46
C PHE A 72 -2.25 -0.98 -8.56
N LEU A 73 -2.22 -2.10 -7.85
CA LEU A 73 -3.29 -2.48 -6.92
C LEU A 73 -3.41 -1.49 -5.75
N GLY A 74 -2.29 -0.98 -5.24
CA GLY A 74 -2.29 0.10 -4.24
C GLY A 74 -2.97 1.36 -4.75
N THR A 75 -2.82 1.71 -6.03
CA THR A 75 -3.56 2.84 -6.62
C THR A 75 -5.06 2.57 -6.71
N LEU A 76 -5.48 1.33 -7.01
CA LEU A 76 -6.89 0.97 -6.94
C LEU A 76 -7.41 1.06 -5.50
N ALA A 77 -6.60 0.65 -4.51
CA ALA A 77 -6.94 0.74 -3.10
C ALA A 77 -7.12 2.20 -2.64
N GLN A 78 -6.23 3.11 -3.07
CA GLN A 78 -6.38 4.55 -2.85
C GLN A 78 -7.67 5.09 -3.48
N THR A 79 -8.05 4.59 -4.66
CA THR A 79 -9.33 4.94 -5.29
C THR A 79 -10.51 4.51 -4.40
N ALA A 80 -10.47 3.28 -3.88
CA ALA A 80 -11.48 2.77 -2.97
C ALA A 80 -11.53 3.56 -1.65
N LEU A 81 -10.39 4.02 -1.16
CA LEU A 81 -10.30 4.87 0.03
C LEU A 81 -10.98 6.23 -0.19
N LEU A 82 -10.78 6.86 -1.35
CA LEU A 82 -11.44 8.12 -1.73
C LEU A 82 -12.95 7.95 -1.89
N ASP A 83 -13.40 6.79 -2.39
CA ASP A 83 -14.81 6.40 -2.46
C ASP A 83 -15.40 5.96 -1.10
N GLU A 84 -14.63 6.07 0.00
CA GLU A 84 -14.98 5.63 1.36
C GLU A 84 -15.33 4.13 1.48
N LYS A 85 -14.90 3.33 0.51
CA LYS A 85 -15.08 1.87 0.49
C LYS A 85 -13.92 1.18 1.20
N TYR A 86 -13.88 1.33 2.52
CA TYR A 86 -12.75 0.91 3.36
C TYR A 86 -12.45 -0.59 3.29
N GLU A 87 -13.47 -1.46 3.26
CA GLU A 87 -13.28 -2.91 3.13
C GLU A 87 -12.65 -3.28 1.78
N ASP A 88 -13.07 -2.61 0.70
CA ASP A 88 -12.52 -2.84 -0.62
C ASP A 88 -11.09 -2.30 -0.73
N ALA A 89 -10.81 -1.14 -0.10
CA ALA A 89 -9.47 -0.55 -0.03
C ALA A 89 -8.51 -1.49 0.71
N GLU A 90 -8.89 -1.98 1.90
CA GLU A 90 -8.09 -2.94 2.65
C GLU A 90 -7.82 -4.21 1.84
N TRP A 91 -8.85 -4.78 1.21
CA TRP A 91 -8.67 -5.98 0.40
C TRP A 91 -7.69 -5.74 -0.75
N LEU A 92 -7.79 -4.59 -1.45
CA LEU A 92 -6.88 -4.24 -2.54
C LEU A 92 -5.45 -4.03 -2.05
N TYR A 93 -5.25 -3.39 -0.91
CA TYR A 93 -3.93 -3.23 -0.29
C TYR A 93 -3.32 -4.57 0.13
N LEU A 94 -4.11 -5.49 0.68
CA LEU A 94 -3.62 -6.84 1.02
C LEU A 94 -3.19 -7.60 -0.23
N ARG A 95 -3.92 -7.47 -1.34
CA ARG A 95 -3.49 -8.05 -2.62
C ARG A 95 -2.25 -7.36 -3.19
N ALA A 96 -2.14 -6.04 -3.02
CA ALA A 96 -0.91 -5.33 -3.38
C ALA A 96 0.29 -5.85 -2.58
N LEU A 97 0.11 -6.11 -1.28
CA LEU A 97 1.15 -6.63 -0.39
C LEU A 97 1.61 -8.03 -0.82
N ASP A 98 0.70 -8.90 -1.25
CA ASP A 98 1.02 -10.24 -1.79
C ASP A 98 1.93 -10.16 -3.03
N PHE A 99 1.80 -9.10 -3.82
CA PHE A 99 2.57 -8.88 -5.05
C PHE A 99 3.79 -7.97 -4.87
N ALA A 100 4.03 -7.43 -3.68
CA ALA A 100 5.15 -6.54 -3.41
C ALA A 100 6.49 -7.27 -3.63
N GLN A 101 7.35 -6.68 -4.45
CA GLN A 101 8.59 -7.33 -4.91
C GLN A 101 9.81 -6.96 -4.05
N SER A 102 9.69 -5.97 -3.17
CA SER A 102 10.78 -5.55 -2.28
C SER A 102 10.27 -5.19 -0.87
N PRO A 103 11.15 -5.24 0.15
CA PRO A 103 10.85 -4.71 1.48
C PRO A 103 10.38 -3.26 1.46
N TYR A 104 10.95 -2.43 0.58
CA TYR A 104 10.52 -1.05 0.37
C TYR A 104 9.07 -0.95 -0.13
N GLU A 105 8.67 -1.74 -1.13
CA GLU A 105 7.26 -1.74 -1.59
C GLU A 105 6.30 -2.22 -0.49
N LYS A 106 6.71 -3.25 0.29
CA LYS A 106 5.93 -3.71 1.44
C LYS A 106 5.76 -2.60 2.46
N HIS A 107 6.81 -1.84 2.77
CA HIS A 107 6.75 -0.70 3.67
C HIS A 107 5.71 0.33 3.24
N LEU A 108 5.70 0.73 1.95
CA LEU A 108 4.71 1.68 1.44
C LEU A 108 3.26 1.19 1.62
N ILE A 109 3.01 -0.09 1.33
CA ILE A 109 1.67 -0.68 1.43
C ILE A 109 1.25 -0.88 2.88
N LEU A 110 2.17 -1.30 3.75
CA LEU A 110 1.93 -1.46 5.19
C LEU A 110 1.65 -0.11 5.86
N ASN A 111 2.35 0.95 5.44
CA ASN A 111 2.03 2.30 5.89
C ASN A 111 0.60 2.71 5.51
N ASP A 112 0.16 2.43 4.27
CA ASP A 112 -1.20 2.73 3.83
C ASP A 112 -2.25 1.90 4.62
N LEU A 113 -2.01 0.61 4.84
CA LEU A 113 -2.87 -0.26 5.66
C LEU A 113 -2.94 0.21 7.12
N LEU A 114 -1.81 0.68 7.67
CA LEU A 114 -1.73 1.24 9.01
C LEU A 114 -2.53 2.53 9.11
N MET A 115 -2.40 3.45 8.15
CA MET A 115 -3.19 4.68 8.10
C MET A 115 -4.70 4.41 8.00
N LEU A 116 -5.11 3.42 7.19
CA LEU A 116 -6.50 2.98 7.13
C LEU A 116 -6.98 2.44 8.49
N SER A 117 -6.17 1.61 9.13
CA SER A 117 -6.50 1.04 10.45
C SER A 117 -6.62 2.11 11.54
N GLN A 118 -5.75 3.13 11.51
CA GLN A 118 -5.88 4.32 12.36
C GLN A 118 -7.20 5.05 12.14
N LYS A 119 -7.58 5.28 10.87
CA LYS A 119 -8.84 5.94 10.51
C LYS A 119 -10.06 5.18 11.05
N LEU A 120 -10.00 3.85 11.00
CA LEU A 120 -11.06 2.96 11.51
C LEU A 120 -10.98 2.71 13.02
N LYS A 121 -9.92 3.18 13.69
CA LYS A 121 -9.60 2.90 15.11
C LYS A 121 -9.52 1.40 15.42
N ASP A 122 -9.04 0.62 14.45
CA ASP A 122 -8.82 -0.82 14.60
C ASP A 122 -7.43 -1.07 15.19
N PHE A 123 -7.36 -1.11 16.53
CA PHE A 123 -6.09 -1.24 17.26
C PHE A 123 -5.36 -2.56 16.99
N GLU A 124 -6.09 -3.65 16.70
CA GLU A 124 -5.50 -4.96 16.40
C GLU A 124 -4.77 -4.90 15.05
N LYS A 125 -5.43 -4.34 14.03
CA LYS A 125 -4.79 -4.15 12.72
C LYS A 125 -3.68 -3.11 12.75
N MET A 126 -3.83 -2.04 13.52
CA MET A 126 -2.76 -1.07 13.72
C MET A 126 -1.49 -1.76 14.25
N GLU A 127 -1.62 -2.59 15.28
CA GLU A 127 -0.49 -3.33 15.84
C GLU A 127 0.09 -4.32 14.82
N LYS A 128 -0.78 -5.09 14.16
CA LYS A 128 -0.37 -6.07 13.14
C LYS A 128 0.47 -5.42 12.05
N TYR A 129 -0.04 -4.37 11.41
CA TYR A 129 0.65 -3.76 10.27
C TYR A 129 1.90 -2.99 10.70
N ALA A 130 1.86 -2.29 11.84
CA ALA A 130 3.05 -1.63 12.39
C ALA A 130 4.15 -2.65 12.75
N SER A 131 3.79 -3.79 13.35
CA SER A 131 4.75 -4.85 13.67
C SER A 131 5.35 -5.48 12.43
N MET A 132 4.54 -5.75 11.39
CA MET A 132 5.02 -6.27 10.12
C MET A 132 6.02 -5.30 9.47
N ASP A 133 5.70 -4.01 9.45
CA ASP A 133 6.57 -2.99 8.86
C ASP A 133 7.90 -2.86 9.61
N LEU A 134 7.85 -2.75 10.94
CA LEU A 134 9.05 -2.64 11.78
C LEU A 134 9.94 -3.88 11.69
N SER A 135 9.38 -5.06 11.43
CA SER A 135 10.18 -6.28 11.21
C SER A 135 11.02 -6.25 9.93
N LEU A 136 10.62 -5.43 8.95
CA LEU A 136 11.30 -5.24 7.67
C LEU A 136 12.21 -4.00 7.67
N PHE A 137 12.26 -3.22 8.76
CA PHE A 137 12.94 -1.93 8.80
C PHE A 137 14.39 -2.00 8.33
N ASP A 138 15.17 -2.95 8.86
CA ASP A 138 16.57 -3.11 8.49
C ASP A 138 16.76 -3.51 7.01
N GLU A 139 15.75 -4.11 6.38
CA GLU A 139 15.78 -4.51 4.98
C GLU A 139 15.42 -3.37 4.01
N TYR A 140 14.60 -2.39 4.42
CA TYR A 140 14.20 -1.27 3.55
C TYR A 140 14.86 0.07 3.88
N LYS A 141 15.52 0.22 5.04
CA LYS A 141 15.97 1.54 5.52
C LYS A 141 16.94 2.24 4.57
N GLU A 142 17.86 1.52 3.94
CA GLU A 142 18.81 2.13 2.99
C GLU A 142 18.10 2.60 1.71
N ASP A 143 17.23 1.77 1.12
CA ASP A 143 16.39 2.15 -0.02
C ASP A 143 15.53 3.39 0.29
N LEU A 144 14.93 3.43 1.48
CA LEU A 144 14.11 4.54 1.93
C LEU A 144 14.94 5.82 2.09
N LYS A 145 16.15 5.69 2.65
CA LYS A 145 17.10 6.78 2.86
C LYS A 145 17.60 7.35 1.53
N GLU A 146 17.99 6.51 0.58
CA GLU A 146 18.41 6.92 -0.78
C GLU A 146 17.30 7.70 -1.49
N ARG A 147 16.06 7.21 -1.40
CA ARG A 147 14.88 7.86 -2.01
C ARG A 147 14.47 9.15 -1.31
N ASN A 148 14.98 9.40 -0.10
CA ASN A 148 14.67 10.58 0.71
C ASN A 148 15.91 11.44 0.97
N ALA A 149 16.66 11.71 -0.10
CA ALA A 149 17.82 12.60 -0.11
C ALA A 149 18.91 12.26 0.93
N GLY A 150 19.12 10.96 1.18
CA GLY A 150 20.13 10.45 2.09
C GLY A 150 19.73 10.48 3.56
N ASN A 151 18.46 10.76 3.90
CA ASN A 151 17.97 10.79 5.28
C ASN A 151 16.74 9.91 5.47
N LEU A 152 16.60 9.28 6.64
CA LEU A 152 15.38 8.56 6.96
C LEU A 152 14.25 9.56 7.25
N PRO A 153 13.06 9.40 6.63
CA PRO A 153 11.89 10.18 6.99
C PRO A 153 11.30 9.68 8.31
N GLN A 154 10.31 10.40 8.81
CA GLN A 154 9.46 9.92 9.90
C GLN A 154 8.74 8.63 9.47
N ILE A 155 8.68 7.65 10.37
CA ILE A 155 8.07 6.34 10.11
C ILE A 155 6.84 6.18 10.98
N ASN A 156 5.67 6.12 10.35
CA ASN A 156 4.37 6.03 11.04
C ASN A 156 4.26 4.76 11.92
N SER A 157 4.70 3.60 11.41
CA SER A 157 4.68 2.33 12.14
C SER A 157 5.43 2.39 13.47
N TYR A 158 6.52 3.15 13.50
CA TYR A 158 7.31 3.37 14.69
C TYR A 158 6.55 4.17 15.76
N GLU A 159 5.95 5.30 15.38
CA GLU A 159 5.17 6.13 16.31
C GLU A 159 3.94 5.40 16.85
N ILE A 160 3.23 4.69 15.96
CA ILE A 160 2.03 3.95 16.35
C ILE A 160 2.39 2.79 17.28
N MET A 161 3.48 2.08 17.02
CA MET A 161 3.91 0.99 17.90
C MET A 161 4.28 1.52 19.30
N ILE A 162 5.00 2.65 19.40
CA ILE A 162 5.27 3.30 20.69
C ILE A 162 3.96 3.61 21.43
N TYR A 163 3.01 4.26 20.74
CA TYR A 163 1.71 4.60 21.30
C TYR A 163 0.95 3.35 21.81
N LEU A 164 0.94 2.27 21.03
CA LEU A 164 0.25 1.03 21.37
C LEU A 164 0.91 0.32 22.56
N LEU A 165 2.24 0.26 22.60
CA LEU A 165 2.99 -0.32 23.72
C LEU A 165 2.74 0.48 25.02
N GLU A 166 2.76 1.81 24.94
CA GLU A 166 2.44 2.67 26.07
C GLU A 166 1.01 2.44 26.59
N LYS A 167 0.03 2.37 25.68
CA LYS A 167 -1.38 2.07 26.03
C LYS A 167 -1.54 0.72 26.72
N LYS A 168 -0.70 -0.25 26.38
CA LYS A 168 -0.66 -1.58 27.02
C LYS A 168 0.14 -1.62 28.32
N GLY A 169 0.70 -0.50 28.76
CA GLY A 169 1.56 -0.42 29.95
C GLY A 169 2.98 -0.96 29.75
N LYS A 170 3.36 -1.31 28.51
CA LYS A 170 4.68 -1.85 28.16
C LYS A 170 5.69 -0.74 27.93
N ARG A 171 5.89 0.11 28.94
CA ARG A 171 6.73 1.33 28.82
C ARG A 171 8.20 1.03 28.51
N SER A 172 8.75 -0.06 29.06
CA SER A 172 10.14 -0.46 28.76
C SER A 172 10.30 -0.81 27.28
N GLU A 173 9.43 -1.65 26.72
CA GLU A 173 9.47 -2.02 25.29
C GLU A 173 9.30 -0.78 24.40
N ALA A 174 8.41 0.16 24.79
CA ALA A 174 8.21 1.41 24.07
C ALA A 174 9.47 2.30 24.10
N LEU A 175 10.16 2.37 25.25
CA LEU A 175 11.38 3.15 25.41
C LEU A 175 12.54 2.52 24.62
N ASP A 176 12.67 1.20 24.65
CA ASP A 176 13.71 0.48 23.89
C ASP A 176 13.53 0.70 22.39
N LEU A 177 12.28 0.66 21.89
CA LEU A 177 11.97 0.96 20.49
C LEU A 177 12.27 2.43 20.15
N LEU A 178 11.88 3.37 21.03
CA LEU A 178 12.14 4.81 20.87
C LEU A 178 13.64 5.10 20.74
N GLU A 179 14.46 4.55 21.62
CA GLU A 179 15.91 4.75 21.59
C GLU A 179 16.54 4.05 20.38
N LYS A 180 16.13 2.81 20.06
CA LYS A 180 16.65 2.06 18.92
C LYS A 180 16.49 2.86 17.63
N LEU A 181 15.29 3.31 17.29
CA LEU A 181 15.08 3.98 16.00
C LEU A 181 15.64 5.41 15.99
N HIS A 182 15.72 6.07 17.15
CA HIS A 182 16.44 7.34 17.25
C HIS A 182 17.94 7.18 16.92
N LEU A 183 18.58 6.12 17.42
CA LEU A 183 19.98 5.80 17.11
C LEU A 183 20.19 5.47 15.63
N GLU A 184 19.21 4.84 14.99
CA GLU A 184 19.20 4.59 13.53
C GLU A 184 18.98 5.87 12.70
N GLY A 185 18.70 7.00 13.34
CA GLY A 185 18.50 8.30 12.69
C GLY A 185 17.09 8.55 12.17
N VAL A 186 16.09 7.77 12.63
CA VAL A 186 14.68 8.02 12.32
C VAL A 186 14.16 9.19 13.18
N PRO A 187 13.65 10.27 12.57
CA PRO A 187 13.12 11.39 13.33
C PRO A 187 11.81 11.00 14.04
N HIS A 188 11.66 11.45 15.28
CA HIS A 188 10.42 11.35 16.05
C HIS A 188 10.00 12.76 16.51
N PRO A 189 8.83 13.29 16.11
CA PRO A 189 8.45 14.69 16.34
C PRO A 189 8.49 15.15 17.81
N PHE A 190 8.16 14.23 18.74
CA PHE A 190 8.10 14.52 20.18
C PHE A 190 9.08 13.67 21.01
N TYR A 191 10.27 13.37 20.47
CA TYR A 191 11.22 12.42 21.07
C TYR A 191 11.46 12.63 22.57
N GLU A 192 11.87 13.84 22.99
CA GLU A 192 12.18 14.13 24.40
C GLU A 192 10.97 14.02 25.32
N GLU A 193 9.80 14.48 24.87
CA GLU A 193 8.56 14.43 25.63
C GLU A 193 8.09 12.99 25.84
N VAL A 194 8.15 12.18 24.77
CA VAL A 194 7.80 10.76 24.82
C VAL A 194 8.80 10.00 25.70
N LYS A 195 10.09 10.24 25.54
CA LYS A 195 11.15 9.63 26.37
C LYS A 195 10.95 9.93 27.84
N LYS A 196 10.67 11.19 28.20
CA LYS A 196 10.38 11.59 29.58
C LYS A 196 9.13 10.88 30.11
N ARG A 197 8.05 10.87 29.33
CA ARG A 197 6.77 10.21 29.71
C ARG A 197 6.93 8.70 29.94
N LEU A 198 7.75 8.02 29.12
CA LEU A 198 7.99 6.58 29.24
C LEU A 198 8.86 6.22 30.45
N LYS A 199 9.77 7.11 30.88
CA LYS A 199 10.64 6.91 32.06
C LYS A 199 9.91 7.06 33.40
N GLY A 200 8.79 7.79 33.44
CA GLY A 200 8.04 8.10 34.66
C GLY A 200 8.46 9.42 35.27
#